data_AF-A6QC67-F1
#
_entry.id   AF-A6QC67-F1
#
_cell.length_a   1.000
_cell.length_b   1.000
_cell.length_c   1.000
_cell.angle_alpha   90.00
_cell.angle_beta   90.00
_cell.angle_gamma   90.00
#
_symmetry.space_group_name_H-M   'P 1'
#
loop_
_entity.id
_entity.type
_entity.pdbx_description
1 polymer ?
#
loop_
_entity_poly.entity_id
_entity_poly.type
_entity_poly.pdbx_seq_one_letter_code
_entity_poly.pdbx_strand_id
1 'polypeptide(L)'
;MKKAFTMVELVFVIVVIGILAAIAVPKFAATRDDALIAKARAAVGAMRSAIATERQKRILNADWDHLPITDGEVPGLLDYGLDSHWSGLTYTGPDGTSTCTFSVSGSKLNANSTSTLCNQLAK
;
A
#
# COMPACT_ATOMS: atom_id res chain seq x y z
N MET A 1 -25.12 -47.58 -16.24
CA MET A 1 -26.21 -46.66 -15.84
C MET A 1 -25.59 -45.46 -15.14
N LYS A 2 -25.64 -44.26 -15.75
CA LYS A 2 -25.10 -43.04 -15.13
C LYS A 2 -26.07 -42.60 -14.03
N LYS A 3 -25.59 -42.49 -12.79
CA LYS A 3 -26.37 -41.88 -11.70
C LYS A 3 -26.59 -40.42 -12.06
N ALA A 4 -27.84 -40.06 -12.34
CA ALA A 4 -28.24 -38.67 -12.47
C ALA A 4 -28.27 -38.05 -11.07
N PHE A 5 -27.66 -36.86 -10.92
CA PHE A 5 -27.71 -36.06 -9.70
C PHE A 5 -29.18 -35.73 -9.39
N THR A 6 -29.58 -35.86 -8.13
CA THR A 6 -30.97 -35.57 -7.76
C THR A 6 -31.18 -34.05 -7.70
N MET A 7 -32.36 -33.55 -8.08
CA MET A 7 -32.64 -32.11 -8.01
C MET A 7 -32.46 -31.56 -6.59
N VAL A 8 -32.80 -32.35 -5.57
CA VAL A 8 -32.65 -31.95 -4.16
C VAL A 8 -31.19 -31.74 -3.75
N GLU A 9 -30.27 -32.52 -4.32
CA GLU A 9 -28.84 -32.44 -4.03
C GLU A 9 -28.23 -31.18 -4.62
N LEU A 10 -28.70 -30.77 -5.81
CA LEU A 10 -28.31 -29.49 -6.40
C LEU A 10 -28.88 -28.29 -5.64
N VAL A 11 -30.13 -28.39 -5.16
CA VAL A 11 -30.77 -27.34 -4.35
C VAL A 11 -30.08 -27.16 -3.00
N PHE A 12 -29.71 -28.25 -2.32
CA PHE A 12 -29.00 -28.15 -1.05
C PHE A 12 -27.62 -27.49 -1.20
N VAL A 13 -26.89 -27.81 -2.28
CA VAL A 13 -25.57 -27.24 -2.55
C VAL A 13 -25.63 -25.72 -2.74
N ILE A 14 -26.58 -25.21 -3.54
CA ILE A 14 -26.68 -23.76 -3.77
C ILE A 14 -27.09 -23.00 -2.50
N VAL A 15 -27.90 -23.61 -1.62
CA VAL A 15 -28.29 -23.01 -0.33
C VAL A 15 -27.07 -22.89 0.58
N VAL A 16 -26.27 -23.95 0.69
CA VAL A 16 -25.05 -23.95 1.51
C VAL A 16 -24.02 -22.94 0.96
N ILE A 17 -23.80 -22.90 -0.36
CA ILE A 17 -22.90 -21.91 -0.98
C ILE A 17 -23.44 -20.49 -0.77
N GLY A 18 -24.75 -20.27 -0.81
CA GLY A 18 -25.37 -18.97 -0.54
C GLY A 18 -25.08 -18.46 0.86
N ILE A 19 -25.19 -19.33 1.89
CA ILE A 19 -24.89 -18.97 3.29
C ILE A 19 -23.39 -18.65 3.46
N LEU A 20 -22.52 -19.50 2.91
CA LEU A 20 -21.07 -19.28 2.99
C LEU A 20 -20.63 -18.01 2.25
N ALA A 21 -21.23 -17.71 1.10
CA ALA A 21 -20.94 -16.50 0.35
C ALA A 21 -21.37 -15.23 1.12
N ALA A 22 -22.54 -15.25 1.78
CA ALA A 22 -23.05 -14.11 2.53
C ALA A 22 -22.09 -13.67 3.66
N ILE A 23 -21.43 -14.61 4.33
CA ILE A 23 -20.45 -14.29 5.38
C ILE A 23 -19.05 -13.99 4.83
N ALA A 24 -18.67 -14.59 3.71
CA ALA A 24 -17.32 -14.47 3.16
C ALA A 24 -17.10 -13.13 2.44
N VAL A 25 -18.09 -12.65 1.69
CA VAL A 25 -18.01 -11.40 0.90
C VAL A 25 -17.59 -10.17 1.74
N PRO A 26 -18.26 -9.84 2.86
CA PRO A 26 -17.89 -8.65 3.64
C PRO A 26 -16.49 -8.77 4.26
N LYS A 27 -16.09 -9.98 4.67
CA LYS A 27 -14.75 -10.24 5.22
C LYS A 27 -13.65 -10.08 4.17
N PHE A 28 -13.90 -10.53 2.94
CA PHE A 28 -12.94 -10.38 1.85
C PHE A 28 -12.77 -8.93 1.38
N ALA A 29 -13.80 -8.09 1.49
CA ALA A 29 -13.68 -6.67 1.16
C ALA A 29 -12.74 -5.95 2.16
N ALA A 30 -13.01 -6.05 3.47
CA ALA A 30 -12.19 -5.42 4.50
C ALA A 30 -10.72 -5.90 4.46
N THR A 31 -10.49 -7.20 4.24
CA THR A 31 -9.13 -7.76 4.18
C THR A 31 -8.33 -7.21 2.99
N ARG A 32 -8.97 -6.83 1.89
CA ARG A 32 -8.28 -6.23 0.72
C ARG A 32 -7.81 -4.82 1.05
N ASP A 33 -8.65 -4.00 1.67
CA ASP A 33 -8.32 -2.63 2.03
C ASP A 33 -7.20 -2.60 3.08
N ASP A 34 -7.29 -3.46 4.09
CA ASP A 34 -6.24 -3.64 5.10
C ASP A 34 -4.89 -4.08 4.46
N ALA A 35 -4.95 -4.97 3.47
CA ALA A 35 -3.75 -5.42 2.75
C ALA A 35 -3.11 -4.29 1.92
N LEU A 36 -3.91 -3.42 1.31
CA LEU A 36 -3.41 -2.25 0.57
C LEU A 36 -2.72 -1.26 1.52
N ILE A 37 -3.32 -0.99 2.69
CA ILE A 37 -2.72 -0.12 3.70
C ILE A 37 -1.41 -0.73 4.24
N ALA A 38 -1.38 -2.04 4.50
CA ALA A 38 -0.17 -2.73 4.95
C ALA A 38 0.97 -2.66 3.91
N LYS A 39 0.65 -2.84 2.62
CA LYS A 39 1.62 -2.66 1.52
C LYS A 39 2.15 -1.24 1.46
N ALA A 40 1.27 -0.25 1.60
CA ALA A 40 1.66 1.16 1.61
C ALA A 40 2.61 1.47 2.78
N ARG A 41 2.36 0.93 3.98
CA ARG A 41 3.30 1.05 5.11
C ARG A 41 4.67 0.44 4.81
N ALA A 42 4.69 -0.74 4.18
CA ALA A 42 5.94 -1.40 3.79
C ALA A 42 6.72 -0.55 2.77
N ALA A 43 6.03 0.04 1.79
CA ALA A 43 6.63 0.96 0.82
C ALA A 43 7.24 2.20 1.51
N VAL A 44 6.53 2.81 2.46
CA VAL A 44 7.06 3.94 3.27
C VAL A 44 8.30 3.54 4.08
N GLY A 45 8.31 2.35 4.67
CA GLY A 45 9.48 1.80 5.37
C GLY A 45 10.69 1.59 4.44
N ALA A 46 10.44 1.11 3.22
CA ALA A 46 11.46 0.97 2.19
C ALA A 46 12.02 2.34 1.77
N MET A 47 11.16 3.34 1.56
CA MET A 47 11.58 4.71 1.25
C MET A 47 12.50 5.29 2.33
N ARG A 48 12.16 5.11 3.62
CA ARG A 48 13.00 5.55 4.74
C ARG A 48 14.38 4.90 4.71
N SER A 49 14.44 3.61 4.39
CA SER A 49 15.69 2.85 4.29
C SER A 49 16.55 3.31 3.10
N ALA A 50 15.91 3.59 1.96
CA ALA A 50 16.58 4.12 0.77
C ALA A 50 17.20 5.50 1.03
N ILE A 51 16.45 6.41 1.66
CA ILE A 51 16.93 7.74 2.07
C ILE A 51 18.13 7.63 3.03
N ALA A 52 18.07 6.71 4.00
CA ALA A 52 19.18 6.48 4.93
C ALA A 52 20.45 5.98 4.21
N THR A 53 20.29 5.11 3.22
CA THR A 53 21.39 4.54 2.44
C THR A 53 22.05 5.59 1.54
N GLU A 54 21.27 6.43 0.85
CA GLU A 54 21.82 7.52 0.03
C GLU A 54 22.54 8.57 0.88
N ARG A 55 22.02 8.83 2.08
CA ARG A 55 22.71 9.68 3.03
C ARG A 55 24.07 9.11 3.43
N GLN A 56 24.15 7.80 3.69
CA GLN A 56 25.43 7.15 4.00
C GLN A 56 26.43 7.32 2.85
N LYS A 57 26.01 7.14 1.59
CA LYS A 57 26.87 7.35 0.42
C LYS A 57 27.37 8.79 0.31
N ARG A 58 26.50 9.79 0.52
CA ARG A 58 26.87 11.21 0.43
C ARG A 58 27.85 11.63 1.53
N ILE A 59 27.66 11.15 2.76
CA ILE A 59 28.59 11.40 3.87
C ILE A 59 29.98 10.83 3.55
N LEU A 60 30.07 9.67 2.90
CA LEU A 60 31.35 9.09 2.47
C LEU A 60 32.03 9.91 1.38
N ASN A 61 31.25 10.54 0.49
CA ASN A 61 31.75 11.42 -0.57
C ASN A 61 32.05 12.85 -0.07
N ALA A 62 32.03 13.09 1.25
CA ALA A 62 32.21 14.40 1.87
C ALA A 62 31.21 15.48 1.41
N ASP A 63 30.06 15.06 0.86
CA ASP A 63 28.95 15.94 0.50
C ASP A 63 27.94 15.96 1.65
N TRP A 64 27.88 17.09 2.34
CA TRP A 64 27.00 17.31 3.49
C TRP A 64 25.74 18.10 3.14
N ASP A 65 25.55 18.39 1.85
CA ASP A 65 24.37 19.11 1.43
C ASP A 65 23.11 18.27 1.63
N HIS A 66 21.98 18.94 1.81
CA HIS A 66 20.68 18.29 1.93
C HIS A 66 20.45 17.38 0.71
N LEU A 67 19.85 16.21 0.93
CA LEU A 67 19.39 15.37 -0.16
C LEU A 67 18.43 16.24 -1.02
N PRO A 68 18.77 16.59 -2.27
CA PRO A 68 17.86 17.29 -3.13
C PRO A 68 16.93 16.23 -3.69
N ILE A 69 16.03 15.72 -2.86
CA ILE A 69 14.95 14.88 -3.35
C ILE A 69 13.85 15.88 -3.70
N THR A 70 13.95 16.42 -4.92
CA THR A 70 12.82 17.12 -5.52
C THR A 70 11.81 16.08 -5.99
N ASP A 71 10.53 16.43 -6.03
CA ASP A 71 9.41 15.52 -6.34
C ASP A 71 9.57 14.77 -7.68
N GLY A 72 10.48 15.23 -8.55
CA GLY A 72 10.83 14.62 -9.84
C GLY A 72 11.96 13.59 -9.84
N GLU A 73 12.77 13.46 -8.78
CA GLU A 73 13.97 12.59 -8.75
C GLU A 73 13.78 11.28 -7.94
N VAL A 74 12.73 11.23 -7.14
CA VAL A 74 12.32 10.05 -6.36
C VAL A 74 11.95 8.79 -7.16
N PRO A 75 11.48 8.87 -8.43
CA PRO A 75 11.20 7.68 -9.22
C PRO A 75 12.42 6.77 -9.42
N GLY A 76 13.64 7.35 -9.45
CA GLY A 76 14.88 6.57 -9.60
C GLY A 76 15.37 5.90 -8.31
N LEU A 77 14.95 6.40 -7.15
CA LEU A 77 15.31 5.84 -5.85
C LEU A 77 14.31 4.76 -5.38
N LEU A 78 13.14 4.73 -6.00
CA LEU A 78 11.99 3.93 -5.62
C LEU A 78 11.54 3.02 -6.77
N ASP A 79 12.47 2.32 -7.41
CA ASP A 79 12.18 1.21 -8.35
C ASP A 79 11.68 -0.05 -7.61
N TYR A 80 11.13 0.11 -6.41
CA TYR A 80 10.52 -0.99 -5.67
C TYR A 80 9.04 -1.05 -6.05
N GLY A 81 8.75 -1.53 -7.26
CA GLY A 81 7.44 -1.99 -7.74
C GLY A 81 6.24 -1.44 -6.97
N LEU A 82 6.05 -0.13 -7.02
CA LEU A 82 4.92 0.52 -6.36
C LEU A 82 3.64 0.18 -7.13
N ASP A 83 2.56 -0.11 -6.41
CA ASP A 83 1.27 -0.38 -7.04
C ASP A 83 0.63 0.90 -7.61
N SER A 84 -0.47 0.77 -8.34
CA SER A 84 -1.15 1.89 -9.02
C SER A 84 -1.67 2.98 -8.07
N HIS A 85 -1.61 2.76 -6.76
CA HIS A 85 -1.99 3.74 -5.74
C HIS A 85 -0.88 4.76 -5.45
N TRP A 86 0.34 4.51 -5.91
CA TRP A 86 1.46 5.43 -5.79
C TRP A 86 1.70 6.21 -7.07
N SER A 87 1.87 7.52 -6.92
CA SER A 87 2.36 8.42 -7.95
C SER A 87 3.47 9.28 -7.35
N GLY A 88 4.72 8.88 -7.59
CA GLY A 88 5.88 9.45 -6.93
C GLY A 88 5.79 9.27 -5.40
N LEU A 89 5.89 10.37 -4.65
CA LEU A 89 5.72 10.38 -3.20
C LEU A 89 4.27 10.56 -2.75
N THR A 90 3.29 10.41 -3.64
CA THR A 90 1.87 10.50 -3.28
C THR A 90 1.25 9.11 -3.25
N TYR A 91 0.70 8.72 -2.11
CA TYR A 91 -0.15 7.55 -1.97
C TYR A 91 -1.62 7.97 -1.99
N THR A 92 -2.44 7.29 -2.79
CA THR A 92 -3.89 7.46 -2.83
C THR A 92 -4.55 6.24 -2.21
N GLY A 93 -5.31 6.45 -1.14
CA GLY A 93 -5.97 5.38 -0.40
C GLY A 93 -7.00 4.60 -1.23
N PRO A 94 -7.43 3.42 -0.73
CA PRO A 94 -8.42 2.56 -1.40
C PRO A 94 -9.75 3.28 -1.69
N ASP A 95 -10.09 4.25 -0.84
CA ASP A 95 -11.32 5.05 -0.92
C ASP A 95 -11.29 6.13 -2.01
N GLY A 96 -10.16 6.29 -2.73
CA GLY A 96 -9.95 7.28 -3.80
C GLY A 96 -9.94 8.75 -3.37
N THR A 97 -10.26 9.05 -2.10
CA THR A 97 -10.45 10.42 -1.57
C THR A 97 -9.35 10.84 -0.59
N SER A 98 -8.71 9.89 0.07
CA SER A 98 -7.65 10.16 1.04
C SER A 98 -6.28 10.04 0.37
N THR A 99 -5.63 11.17 0.12
CA THR A 99 -4.26 11.22 -0.40
C THR A 99 -3.26 11.52 0.73
N CYS A 100 -2.08 10.92 0.63
CA CYS A 100 -0.96 11.13 1.54
C CYS A 100 0.24 11.49 0.69
N THR A 101 0.70 12.73 0.78
CA THR A 101 1.95 13.14 0.14
C THR A 101 3.09 13.00 1.14
N PHE A 102 4.18 12.41 0.71
CA PHE A 102 5.42 12.33 1.46
C PHE A 102 6.39 13.36 0.88
N SER A 103 7.16 14.02 1.73
CA SER A 103 8.21 14.95 1.31
C SER A 103 9.47 14.67 2.11
N VAL A 104 10.63 14.75 1.47
CA VAL A 104 11.89 14.62 2.18
C VAL A 104 12.36 16.01 2.53
N SER A 105 12.38 16.33 3.82
CA SER A 105 12.94 17.57 4.33
C SER A 105 14.18 17.24 5.15
N GLY A 106 15.35 17.54 4.60
CA GLY A 106 16.64 17.15 5.18
C GLY A 106 16.86 15.62 5.10
N SER A 107 17.11 14.98 6.25
CA SER A 107 17.41 13.54 6.33
C SER A 107 16.21 12.66 6.76
N LYS A 108 14.99 13.20 6.71
CA LYS A 108 13.78 12.52 7.21
C LYS A 108 12.69 12.56 6.15
N LEU A 109 11.99 11.43 6.00
CA LEU A 109 10.76 11.35 5.24
C LEU A 109 9.61 11.89 6.11
N ASN A 110 9.06 13.03 5.70
CA ASN A 110 7.92 13.67 6.31
C ASN A 110 6.64 13.29 5.54
N ALA A 111 5.53 13.23 6.25
CA ALA A 111 4.25 12.82 5.70
C ALA A 111 3.23 13.94 5.96
N ASN A 112 2.47 14.33 4.94
CA ASN A 112 1.47 15.39 5.06
C ASN A 112 0.33 14.94 5.98
N SER A 113 0.38 15.36 7.24
CA SER A 113 -0.40 14.79 8.35
C SER A 113 -1.88 15.21 8.37
N THR A 114 -2.38 15.84 7.31
CA THR A 114 -3.77 16.31 7.23
C THR A 114 -4.79 15.20 6.99
N SER A 115 -4.37 14.01 6.51
CA SER A 115 -5.26 12.86 6.34
C SER A 115 -5.02 11.77 7.39
N THR A 116 -6.11 11.14 7.86
CA THR A 116 -6.05 10.02 8.83
C THR A 116 -5.21 8.86 8.30
N LEU A 117 -5.29 8.59 6.99
CA LEU A 117 -4.41 7.63 6.32
C LEU A 117 -2.94 8.00 6.47
N CYS A 118 -2.58 9.28 6.36
CA CYS A 118 -1.18 9.67 6.45
C CYS A 118 -0.61 9.45 7.86
N ASN A 119 -1.40 9.71 8.91
CA ASN A 119 -1.03 9.37 10.28
C ASN A 119 -0.88 7.84 10.46
N GLN A 120 -1.74 7.05 9.81
CA GLN A 120 -1.63 5.60 9.79
C GLN A 120 -0.38 5.09 9.04
N LEU A 121 0.08 5.79 8.01
CA LEU A 121 1.26 5.41 7.22
C LEU A 121 2.57 5.98 7.79
N ALA A 122 2.48 7.06 8.58
CA ALA A 122 3.63 7.73 9.19
C ALA A 122 4.10 7.06 10.48
N LYS A 123 3.24 6.30 11.18
CA LYS A 123 3.63 5.41 12.28
C LYS A 123 4.49 4.26 11.76
#